data_AF-A0A7D9JPI6-F1
#
_entry.id   AF-A0A7D9JPI6-F1
#
_cell.length_a   1.000
_cell.length_b   1.000
_cell.length_c   1.000
_cell.angle_alpha   90.00
_cell.angle_beta   90.00
_cell.angle_gamma   90.00
#
_symmetry.space_group_name_H-M   'P 1'
#
loop_
_entity.id
_entity.type
_entity.pdbx_description
1 polymer ?
#
loop_
_entity_poly.entity_id
_entity_poly.type
_entity_poly.pdbx_seq_one_letter_code
_entity_poly.pdbx_strand_id
1 'polypeptide(L)'
;MDNELMNLALLSKPQDMIDVARYYESNSNMLDKAVILYHKAGEVSKALDLCFKTEQFSALQMVAEDLTENTDPEMLTRCSQFFMEHGQYDRAVELAVLGKKVR
;
A
#
# COMPACT_ATOMS: atom_id res chain seq x y z
N MET A 1 -23.30 -3.84 -4.21
CA MET A 1 -23.27 -3.51 -2.77
C MET A 1 -21.86 -3.12 -2.32
N ASP A 2 -20.80 -3.82 -2.76
CA ASP A 2 -19.44 -3.51 -2.28
C ASP A 2 -18.93 -2.12 -2.67
N ASN A 3 -19.30 -1.60 -3.84
CA ASN A 3 -18.84 -0.27 -4.26
C ASN A 3 -19.48 0.88 -3.45
N GLU A 4 -20.68 0.68 -2.91
CA GLU A 4 -21.33 1.69 -2.04
C GLU A 4 -20.66 1.75 -0.67
N LEU A 5 -20.26 0.60 -0.13
CA LEU A 5 -19.53 0.51 1.13
C LEU A 5 -18.17 1.20 1.04
N MET A 6 -17.46 1.02 -0.08
CA MET A 6 -16.22 1.72 -0.38
C MET A 6 -16.43 3.24 -0.42
N ASN A 7 -17.42 3.71 -1.18
CA ASN A 7 -17.70 5.14 -1.29
C ASN A 7 -18.09 5.76 0.07
N LEU A 8 -18.84 5.04 0.90
CA LEU A 8 -19.19 5.49 2.23
C LEU A 8 -17.96 5.59 3.13
N ALA A 9 -17.08 4.59 3.10
CA ALA A 9 -15.83 4.58 3.85
C ALA A 9 -14.94 5.76 3.47
N LEU A 10 -14.82 6.04 2.16
CA LEU A 10 -14.03 7.16 1.63
C LEU A 10 -14.52 8.54 2.10
N LEU A 11 -15.80 8.67 2.42
CA LEU A 11 -16.42 9.90 2.93
C LEU A 11 -16.44 9.96 4.46
N SER A 12 -15.98 8.91 5.13
CA SER A 12 -16.06 8.74 6.59
C SER A 12 -14.69 8.93 7.26
N LYS A 13 -14.59 8.57 8.54
CA LYS A 13 -13.34 8.75 9.30
C LYS A 13 -12.32 7.67 8.90
N PRO A 14 -11.01 7.90 9.12
CA PRO A 14 -9.98 6.89 8.87
C PRO A 14 -10.23 5.54 9.57
N GLN A 15 -10.84 5.55 10.76
CA GLN A 15 -11.23 4.33 11.48
C GLN A 15 -12.25 3.50 10.68
N ASP A 16 -13.26 4.15 10.11
CA ASP A 16 -14.29 3.48 9.32
C ASP A 16 -13.69 2.90 8.03
N MET A 17 -12.73 3.60 7.41
CA MET A 17 -11.96 3.09 6.27
C MET A 17 -11.19 1.81 6.61
N ILE A 18 -10.54 1.77 7.78
CA ILE A 18 -9.82 0.59 8.26
C ILE A 18 -10.76 -0.59 8.50
N ASP A 19 -11.93 -0.36 9.10
CA ASP A 19 -12.90 -1.41 9.36
C ASP A 19 -13.46 -2.01 8.07
N VAL A 20 -13.75 -1.17 7.08
CA VAL A 20 -14.16 -1.63 5.74
C VAL A 20 -13.00 -2.30 5.00
N ALA A 21 -11.76 -1.84 5.17
CA ALA A 21 -10.58 -2.49 4.60
C ALA A 21 -10.42 -3.93 5.12
N ARG A 22 -10.62 -4.17 6.42
CA ARG A 22 -10.59 -5.51 7.03
C ARG A 22 -11.70 -6.41 6.48
N TYR A 23 -12.87 -5.85 6.19
CA TYR A 23 -13.96 -6.59 5.57
C TYR A 23 -13.57 -7.06 4.16
N TYR A 24 -12.92 -6.20 3.37
CA TYR A 24 -12.42 -6.58 2.05
C TYR A 24 -11.19 -7.48 2.10
N GLU A 25 -10.35 -7.37 3.13
CA GLU A 25 -9.19 -8.26 3.34
C GLU A 25 -9.62 -9.73 3.49
N SER A 26 -10.82 -9.97 4.00
CA SER A 26 -11.41 -11.32 4.09
C SER A 26 -11.84 -11.89 2.73
N ASN A 27 -11.87 -11.07 1.67
CA ASN A 27 -12.31 -11.44 0.33
C ASN A 27 -11.15 -11.30 -0.67
N SER A 28 -10.62 -12.42 -1.17
CA SER A 28 -9.47 -12.40 -2.10
C SER A 28 -9.67 -11.56 -3.37
N ASN A 29 -10.92 -11.37 -3.81
CA ASN A 29 -11.25 -10.54 -4.98
C ASN A 29 -11.31 -9.04 -4.71
N MET A 30 -11.14 -8.60 -3.45
CA MET A 30 -11.26 -7.18 -3.05
C MET A 30 -10.01 -6.68 -2.31
N LEU A 31 -8.91 -7.42 -2.40
CA LEU A 31 -7.64 -7.07 -1.75
C LEU A 31 -7.07 -5.75 -2.26
N ASP A 32 -7.24 -5.47 -3.56
CA ASP A 32 -6.94 -4.18 -4.18
C ASP A 32 -7.67 -3.02 -3.47
N LYS A 33 -8.97 -3.17 -3.20
CA LYS A 33 -9.79 -2.17 -2.49
C LYS A 33 -9.35 -2.02 -1.03
N ALA A 34 -9.01 -3.12 -0.37
CA ALA A 34 -8.50 -3.11 1.00
C ALA A 34 -7.21 -2.29 1.11
N VAL A 35 -6.25 -2.49 0.18
CA VAL A 35 -5.00 -1.73 0.12
C VAL A 35 -5.28 -0.23 -0.06
N ILE A 36 -6.18 0.14 -0.98
CA ILE A 36 -6.55 1.54 -1.24
C ILE A 36 -7.14 2.19 0.03
N LEU A 37 -8.01 1.48 0.75
CA LEU A 37 -8.59 2.01 1.99
C LEU A 37 -7.56 2.18 3.09
N TYR A 38 -6.67 1.21 3.30
CA TYR A 38 -5.59 1.34 4.27
C TYR A 38 -4.68 2.53 3.94
N HIS A 39 -4.30 2.66 2.67
CA HIS A 39 -3.51 3.79 2.21
C HIS A 39 -4.22 5.14 2.47
N LYS A 40 -5.50 5.26 2.09
CA LYS A 40 -6.28 6.50 2.29
C LYS A 40 -6.58 6.81 3.76
N ALA A 41 -6.62 5.79 4.61
CA ALA A 41 -6.71 5.96 6.05
C ALA A 41 -5.40 6.45 6.69
N GLY A 42 -4.30 6.50 5.94
CA GLY A 42 -2.95 6.82 6.43
C GLY A 42 -2.17 5.62 6.97
N GLU A 43 -2.75 4.42 6.92
CA GLU A 43 -2.13 3.16 7.34
C GLU A 43 -1.28 2.55 6.22
N VAL A 44 -0.29 3.31 5.74
CA VAL A 44 0.58 2.92 4.63
C VAL A 44 1.34 1.62 4.94
N SER A 45 1.84 1.46 6.17
CA SER A 45 2.52 0.23 6.61
C SER A 45 1.66 -1.01 6.38
N LYS A 46 0.37 -0.91 6.73
CA LYS A 46 -0.56 -2.03 6.63
C LYS A 46 -0.98 -2.30 5.19
N ALA A 47 -1.15 -1.24 4.39
CA ALA A 47 -1.38 -1.35 2.95
C ALA A 47 -0.23 -2.11 2.27
N LEU A 48 1.02 -1.74 2.58
CA LEU A 48 2.22 -2.40 2.05
C LEU A 48 2.33 -3.85 2.50
N ASP A 49 2.15 -4.14 3.79
CA ASP A 49 2.16 -5.50 4.32
C ASP A 49 1.12 -6.39 3.62
N LEU A 50 -0.07 -5.86 3.37
CA LEU A 50 -1.11 -6.59 2.65
C LEU A 50 -0.70 -6.83 1.20
N CYS A 51 -0.13 -5.83 0.51
CA CYS A 51 0.41 -5.99 -0.84
C CYS A 51 1.46 -7.10 -0.92
N PHE A 52 2.41 -7.14 0.03
CA PHE A 52 3.45 -8.16 0.05
C PHE A 52 2.87 -9.56 0.31
N LYS A 53 1.94 -9.69 1.27
CA LYS A 53 1.32 -10.99 1.61
C LYS A 53 0.47 -11.57 0.48
N THR A 54 -0.12 -10.70 -0.32
CA THR A 54 -1.10 -11.09 -1.36
C THR A 54 -0.56 -10.92 -2.76
N GLU A 55 0.73 -10.58 -2.88
CA GLU A 55 1.44 -10.30 -4.13
C GLU A 55 0.69 -9.31 -5.04
N GLN A 56 -0.03 -8.34 -4.44
CA GLN A 56 -0.83 -7.36 -5.14
C GLN A 56 0.06 -6.27 -5.74
N PHE A 57 0.68 -6.62 -6.87
CA PHE A 57 1.67 -5.80 -7.52
C PHE A 57 1.12 -4.45 -8.01
N SER A 58 -0.07 -4.45 -8.61
CA SER A 58 -0.74 -3.25 -9.10
C SER A 58 -1.04 -2.26 -7.97
N ALA A 59 -1.55 -2.76 -6.85
CA ALA A 59 -1.86 -1.95 -5.68
C ALA A 59 -0.58 -1.44 -4.99
N LEU A 60 0.47 -2.28 -4.91
CA LEU A 60 1.77 -1.87 -4.40
C LEU A 60 2.37 -0.73 -5.23
N GLN A 61 2.30 -0.81 -6.56
CA GLN A 61 2.84 0.23 -7.44
C GLN A 61 2.17 1.58 -7.19
N MET A 62 0.85 1.58 -7.01
CA MET A 62 0.10 2.78 -6.67
C MET A 62 0.51 3.35 -5.30
N VAL A 63 0.61 2.50 -4.27
CA VAL A 63 1.04 2.94 -2.93
C VAL A 63 2.49 3.44 -2.95
N ALA A 64 3.35 2.80 -3.75
CA ALA A 64 4.76 3.12 -3.90
C ALA A 64 4.99 4.48 -4.58
N GLU A 65 4.09 4.91 -5.46
CA GLU A 65 4.14 6.22 -6.12
C GLU A 65 3.95 7.39 -5.16
N ASP A 66 3.20 7.17 -4.07
CA ASP A 66 2.97 8.16 -3.02
C ASP A 66 4.06 8.15 -1.92
N LEU A 67 5.03 7.22 -1.99
CA LEU A 67 6.14 7.18 -1.03
C LEU A 67 7.15 8.29 -1.35
N THR A 68 7.60 8.97 -0.30
CA THR A 68 8.52 10.10 -0.42
C THR A 68 9.71 9.92 0.54
N GLU A 69 10.64 10.88 0.56
CA GLU A 69 11.75 10.89 1.52
C GLU A 69 11.31 10.97 3.00
N ASN A 70 10.04 11.35 3.25
CA ASN A 70 9.45 11.37 4.58
C ASN A 70 8.88 10.01 5.02
N THR A 71 8.79 9.05 4.10
CA THR A 71 8.37 7.68 4.39
C THR A 71 9.46 6.97 5.18
N ASP A 72 9.06 6.09 6.10
CA ASP A 72 9.98 5.25 6.86
C ASP A 72 11.02 4.57 5.94
N PRO A 73 12.32 4.80 6.16
CA PRO A 73 13.40 4.17 5.39
C PRO A 73 13.30 2.64 5.33
N GLU A 74 12.77 1.98 6.37
CA GLU A 74 12.58 0.54 6.38
C GLU A 74 11.51 0.11 5.36
N MET A 75 10.42 0.87 5.23
CA MET A 75 9.37 0.61 4.24
C MET A 75 9.87 0.83 2.81
N LEU A 76 10.62 1.91 2.57
CA LEU A 76 11.25 2.19 1.28
C LEU A 76 12.18 1.04 0.86
N THR A 77 12.96 0.51 1.82
CA THR A 77 13.84 -0.63 1.60
C THR A 77 13.04 -1.90 1.23
N ARG A 78 11.98 -2.24 1.98
CA ARG A 78 11.14 -3.40 1.68
C ARG A 78 10.47 -3.29 0.31
N CYS A 79 9.90 -2.13 -0.02
CA CYS A 79 9.33 -1.89 -1.34
C CYS A 79 10.38 -2.06 -2.43
N SER A 80 11.57 -1.47 -2.25
CA SER A 80 12.66 -1.61 -3.23
C SER A 80 13.04 -3.06 -3.49
N GLN A 81 13.16 -3.88 -2.44
CA GLN A 81 13.49 -5.30 -2.57
C GLN A 81 12.41 -6.07 -3.34
N PHE A 82 11.14 -5.81 -3.04
CA PHE A 82 10.03 -6.41 -3.75
C PHE A 82 10.05 -6.05 -5.25
N PHE A 83 10.27 -4.78 -5.59
CA PHE A 83 10.41 -4.37 -6.99
C PHE A 83 11.63 -5.02 -7.67
N MET A 84 12.75 -5.22 -6.96
CA MET A 84 13.92 -5.94 -7.49
C MET A 84 13.59 -7.41 -7.82
N GLU A 85 12.90 -8.11 -6.92
CA GLU A 85 12.53 -9.52 -7.09
C GLU A 85 11.60 -9.73 -8.28
N HIS A 86 10.74 -8.75 -8.57
CA HIS A 86 9.83 -8.75 -9.71
C HIS A 86 10.40 -8.12 -11.00
N GLY A 87 11.70 -7.79 -11.04
CA GLY A 87 12.39 -7.28 -12.23
C GLY A 87 12.13 -5.80 -12.55
N GLN A 88 11.50 -5.05 -11.64
CA GLN A 88 11.31 -3.60 -11.75
C GLN A 88 12.49 -2.83 -11.13
N TYR A 89 13.66 -2.96 -11.75
CA TYR A 89 14.90 -2.38 -11.22
C TYR A 89 14.87 -0.86 -11.13
N ASP A 90 14.26 -0.16 -12.08
CA ASP A 90 14.21 1.31 -12.08
C ASP A 90 13.48 1.84 -10.83
N ARG A 91 12.28 1.33 -10.57
CA ARG A 91 11.48 1.67 -9.37
C ARG A 91 12.17 1.25 -8.08
N ALA A 92 12.81 0.08 -8.09
CA ALA A 92 13.58 -0.37 -6.94
C ALA A 92 14.73 0.58 -6.60
N VAL A 93 15.48 1.04 -7.60
CA VAL A 93 16.60 1.97 -7.40
C VAL A 93 16.09 3.32 -6.89
N GLU A 94 14.99 3.86 -7.45
CA GLU A 94 14.36 5.09 -6.95
C GLU A 94 14.03 5.00 -5.46
N LEU A 95 13.32 3.94 -5.05
CA LEU A 95 12.93 3.73 -3.65
C LEU A 95 14.13 3.47 -2.74
N ALA A 96 15.14 2.71 -3.21
CA ALA A 96 16.35 2.46 -2.45
C ALA A 96 17.18 3.74 -2.24
N VAL A 97 17.20 4.65 -3.21
CA VAL A 97 17.85 5.97 -3.07
C VAL A 97 17.11 6.82 -2.05
N LEU A 98 15.78 6.85 -2.08
CA LEU A 98 14.96 7.56 -1.08
C LEU A 98 15.25 7.03 0.33
N GLY A 99 15.26 5.70 0.53
CA GLY A 99 15.51 5.09 1.84
C GLY A 99 16.93 5.27 2.35
N LYS A 100 17.93 5.31 1.46
CA LYS A 100 19.34 5.52 1.85
C LYS A 100 19.71 6.98 2.13
N LYS A 101 18.97 7.95 1.58
CA LYS A 101 19.25 9.38 1.77
C LYS A 101 19.07 9.86 3.22
N VAL A 102 18.36 9.08 4.04
CA VAL A 102 18.01 9.44 5.43
C VAL A 102 19.07 8.97 6.44
N ARG A 103 20.28 8.57 5.99
CA ARG A 103 21.33 8.05 6.87
C ARG A 103 22.56 8.95 6.96
#